data_AF-A0A7S3KIP8-F1
#
_entry.id   AF-A0A7S3KIP8-F1
#
_cell.length_a   1.000
_cell.length_b   1.000
_cell.length_c   1.000
_cell.angle_alpha   90.00
_cell.angle_beta   90.00
_cell.angle_gamma   90.00
#
_symmetry.space_group_name_H-M   'P 1'
#
loop_
_entity.id
_entity.type
_entity.pdbx_description
1 polymer ?
#
loop_
_entity_poly.entity_id
_entity_poly.type
_entity_poly.pdbx_seq_one_letter_code
_entity_poly.pdbx_strand_id
1 'polypeptide(L)'
;EDTKKVLDSGVKVELTFNDQEWVEVPTFRYHNISISHLAYVNNFGEELETEEEKQKLWLSEEPIEQPPADAEEEEIKKWEEDKEKRITDEKEETLNSSKRIGAKMYVHGKNFIKAGNNLVLKFTLDTKSAEVHPIFKNSEKLAFEVPDMGEEFEVGLHTVTVEASVNGQNFTSNGQTFQWNQIDRNMSEEELKKLMEAEEKAKGKGGKK
;
A
#
# COMPACT_ATOMS: atom_id res chain seq x y z
N GLU A 1 1.74 -26.64 -13.76
CA GLU A 1 1.89 -27.18 -12.39
C GLU A 1 3.31 -27.08 -11.86
N ASP A 2 4.34 -27.25 -12.69
CA ASP A 2 5.74 -27.25 -12.22
C ASP A 2 6.26 -25.92 -11.68
N THR A 3 5.83 -24.78 -12.22
CA THR A 3 6.23 -23.46 -11.72
C THR A 3 5.72 -23.18 -10.30
N LYS A 4 4.50 -23.62 -9.94
CA LYS A 4 3.99 -23.49 -8.55
C LYS A 4 4.79 -24.31 -7.54
N LYS A 5 5.23 -25.52 -7.91
CA LYS A 5 6.07 -26.36 -7.05
C LYS A 5 7.43 -25.70 -6.76
N VAL A 6 8.06 -25.10 -7.78
CA VAL A 6 9.35 -24.40 -7.64
C VAL A 6 9.23 -23.15 -6.76
N LEU A 7 8.11 -22.43 -6.83
CA LEU A 7 7.83 -21.27 -5.98
C LEU A 7 7.76 -21.67 -4.49
N ASP A 8 7.07 -22.77 -4.17
CA ASP A 8 6.88 -23.24 -2.78
C ASP A 8 8.09 -23.96 -2.20
N SER A 9 8.81 -24.77 -3.00
CA SER A 9 9.96 -25.55 -2.53
C SER A 9 11.24 -24.72 -2.40
N GLY A 10 11.31 -23.58 -3.09
CA GLY A 10 12.52 -22.79 -3.27
C GLY A 10 13.52 -23.44 -4.23
N VAL A 11 14.48 -22.63 -4.65
CA VAL A 11 15.61 -23.02 -5.49
C VAL A 11 16.75 -23.43 -4.58
N LYS A 12 17.11 -24.71 -4.62
CA LYS A 12 18.35 -25.22 -4.03
C LYS A 12 19.49 -24.93 -5.00
N VAL A 13 20.51 -24.26 -4.50
CA VAL A 13 21.74 -23.99 -5.25
C VAL A 13 22.87 -24.65 -4.48
N GLU A 14 23.78 -25.28 -5.21
CA GLU A 14 25.02 -25.84 -4.68
C GLU A 14 26.18 -25.23 -5.46
N LEU A 15 27.22 -24.80 -4.74
CA LEU A 15 28.41 -24.23 -5.33
C LEU A 15 29.58 -25.19 -5.16
N THR A 16 30.37 -25.36 -6.22
CA THR A 16 31.64 -26.08 -6.15
C THR A 16 32.75 -25.22 -6.72
N PHE A 17 33.94 -25.29 -6.11
CA PHE A 17 35.15 -24.61 -6.59
C PHE A 17 36.13 -25.55 -7.28
N ASN A 18 35.91 -26.87 -7.17
CA ASN A 18 36.85 -27.91 -7.61
C ASN A 18 36.16 -29.13 -8.25
N ASP A 19 34.85 -29.07 -8.51
CA ASP A 19 34.01 -30.16 -9.03
C ASP A 19 34.03 -31.45 -8.18
N GLN A 20 34.51 -31.37 -6.94
CA GLN A 20 34.60 -32.51 -6.00
C GLN A 20 33.79 -32.28 -4.73
N GLU A 21 33.82 -31.06 -4.20
CA GLU A 21 33.07 -30.67 -3.02
C GLU A 21 31.98 -29.67 -3.40
N TRP A 22 30.75 -30.02 -3.04
CA TRP A 22 29.58 -29.19 -3.24
C TRP A 22 29.18 -28.57 -1.90
N VAL A 23 29.06 -27.25 -1.87
CA VAL A 23 28.61 -26.48 -0.72
C VAL A 23 27.16 -26.07 -0.97
N GLU A 24 26.25 -26.56 -0.14
CA GLU A 24 24.87 -26.08 -0.15
C GLU A 24 24.84 -24.60 0.22
N VAL A 25 24.31 -23.76 -0.68
CA VAL A 25 24.01 -22.36 -0.33
C VAL A 25 22.57 -22.24 0.17
N PRO A 26 22.24 -21.16 0.91
CA PRO A 26 20.89 -20.95 1.41
C PRO A 26 19.83 -21.09 0.30
N THR A 27 18.75 -21.82 0.60
CA THR A 27 17.65 -22.00 -0.34
C THR A 27 16.95 -20.66 -0.59
N PHE A 28 16.82 -20.28 -1.85
CA PHE A 28 16.13 -19.06 -2.24
C PHE A 28 14.66 -19.36 -2.49
N ARG A 29 13.74 -18.63 -1.88
CA ARG A 29 12.31 -18.74 -2.17
C ARG A 29 11.83 -17.51 -2.91
N TYR A 30 11.00 -17.72 -3.92
CA TYR A 30 10.29 -16.61 -4.54
C TYR A 30 9.18 -16.18 -3.60
N HIS A 31 9.20 -14.92 -3.21
CA HIS A 31 8.17 -14.38 -2.34
C HIS A 31 7.09 -13.71 -3.17
N ASN A 32 5.95 -14.39 -3.33
CA ASN A 32 4.87 -13.91 -4.19
C ASN A 32 3.94 -12.94 -3.44
N ILE A 33 4.27 -11.65 -3.51
CA ILE A 33 3.38 -10.59 -3.04
C ILE A 33 2.27 -10.35 -4.06
N SER A 34 1.06 -10.07 -3.57
CA SER A 34 -0.01 -9.52 -4.41
C SER A 34 -0.68 -8.33 -3.72
N ILE A 35 -0.91 -7.25 -4.45
CA ILE A 35 -1.73 -6.13 -4.00
C ILE A 35 -3.18 -6.39 -4.39
N SER A 36 -4.12 -6.19 -3.46
CA SER A 36 -5.56 -6.31 -3.70
C SER A 36 -6.24 -4.97 -3.93
N HIS A 37 -5.90 -3.96 -3.12
CA HIS A 37 -6.40 -2.59 -3.26
C HIS A 37 -5.58 -1.60 -2.41
N LEU A 38 -5.85 -0.31 -2.63
CA LEU A 38 -5.36 0.79 -1.84
C LEU A 38 -6.51 1.36 -1.01
N ALA A 39 -6.21 1.84 0.19
CA ALA A 39 -7.17 2.52 1.06
C ALA A 39 -6.58 3.83 1.57
N TYR A 40 -7.39 4.89 1.55
CA TYR A 40 -7.00 6.16 2.13
C TYR A 40 -7.18 6.15 3.65
N VAL A 41 -6.23 6.74 4.37
CA VAL A 41 -6.36 6.86 5.82
C VAL A 41 -7.01 8.20 6.15
N ASN A 42 -8.33 8.14 6.38
CA ASN A 42 -9.07 9.27 6.92
C ASN A 42 -8.78 9.42 8.41
N ASN A 43 -8.58 10.67 8.86
CA ASN A 43 -8.67 11.04 10.27
C ASN A 43 -7.75 10.23 11.20
N PHE A 44 -6.53 9.91 10.74
CA PHE A 44 -5.63 9.04 11.47
C PHE A 44 -5.28 9.60 12.85
N GLY A 45 -5.71 8.89 13.90
CA GLY A 45 -5.40 9.25 15.27
C GLY A 45 -6.04 10.57 15.73
N GLU A 46 -7.18 10.98 15.16
CA GLU A 46 -7.93 12.15 15.65
C GLU A 46 -8.30 12.06 17.14
N GLU A 47 -8.45 10.84 17.65
CA GLU A 47 -8.73 10.56 19.07
C GLU A 47 -7.48 10.68 19.97
N LEU A 48 -6.29 10.82 19.38
CA LEU A 48 -5.02 10.94 20.12
C LEU A 48 -4.62 12.40 20.29
N GLU A 49 -4.24 12.77 21.52
CA GLU A 49 -3.91 14.15 21.88
C GLU A 49 -2.54 14.59 21.36
N THR A 50 -1.56 13.67 21.29
CA THR A 50 -0.18 14.01 20.93
C THR A 50 0.24 13.46 19.58
N GLU A 51 1.05 14.23 18.85
CA GLU A 51 1.65 13.79 17.58
C GLU A 51 2.61 12.60 17.76
N GLU A 52 3.25 12.49 18.92
CA GLU A 52 4.12 11.35 19.25
C GLU A 52 3.31 10.04 19.35
N GLU A 53 2.13 10.07 19.96
CA GLU A 53 1.24 8.90 20.03
C GLU A 53 0.71 8.51 18.64
N LYS A 54 0.35 9.50 17.82
CA LYS A 54 -0.06 9.25 16.43
C LYS A 54 1.09 8.62 15.64
N GLN A 55 2.29 9.15 15.74
CA GLN A 55 3.44 8.60 15.04
C GLN A 55 3.76 7.18 15.51
N LYS A 56 3.68 6.93 16.83
CA LYS A 56 3.89 5.59 17.40
C LYS A 56 2.84 4.59 16.90
N LEU A 57 1.57 4.98 16.83
CA LEU A 57 0.49 4.14 16.27
C LEU A 57 0.69 3.91 14.77
N TRP A 58 1.15 4.93 14.04
CA TRP A 58 1.43 4.81 12.61
C TRP A 58 2.53 3.79 12.33
N LEU A 59 3.55 3.74 13.18
CA LEU A 59 4.69 2.83 13.05
C LEU A 59 4.42 1.44 13.65
N SER A 60 3.38 1.26 14.46
CA SER A 60 3.09 -0.03 15.11
C SER A 60 2.42 -1.02 14.16
N GLU A 61 2.73 -2.29 14.36
CA GLU A 61 2.03 -3.41 13.73
C GLU A 61 0.57 -3.52 14.21
N GLU A 62 -0.28 -4.09 13.37
CA GLU A 62 -1.71 -4.26 13.61
C GLU A 62 -2.08 -5.75 13.50
N PRO A 63 -3.00 -6.26 14.33
CA PRO A 63 -3.47 -7.64 14.17
C PRO A 63 -4.12 -7.84 12.80
N ILE A 64 -4.02 -9.06 12.27
CA ILE A 64 -4.78 -9.46 11.08
C ILE A 64 -6.26 -9.49 11.47
N GLU A 65 -7.10 -8.87 10.66
CA GLU A 65 -8.54 -8.86 10.88
C GLU A 65 -9.11 -10.26 10.64
N GLN A 66 -9.70 -10.85 11.69
CA GLN A 66 -10.28 -12.18 11.66
C GLN A 66 -11.76 -12.11 12.04
N PRO A 67 -12.58 -13.06 11.56
CA PRO A 67 -13.95 -13.19 12.05
C PRO A 67 -13.95 -13.48 13.55
N PRO A 68 -15.04 -13.18 14.27
CA PRO A 68 -15.13 -13.49 15.69
C PRO A 68 -14.94 -15.00 15.93
N ALA A 69 -14.14 -15.36 16.95
CA ALA A 69 -13.70 -16.74 17.16
C ALA A 69 -14.86 -17.74 17.44
N ASP A 70 -15.94 -17.24 18.04
CA ASP A 70 -17.14 -18.02 18.39
C ASP A 70 -18.34 -17.69 17.49
N ALA A 71 -18.13 -17.03 16.35
CA ALA A 71 -19.21 -16.66 15.43
C ALA A 71 -19.86 -17.87 14.76
N GLU A 72 -21.18 -17.85 14.67
CA GLU A 72 -21.92 -18.84 13.87
C GLU A 72 -21.74 -18.59 12.36
N GLU A 73 -22.06 -19.57 11.52
CA GLU A 73 -21.87 -19.49 10.06
C GLU A 73 -22.57 -18.27 9.41
N GLU A 74 -23.75 -17.89 9.92
CA GLU A 74 -24.48 -16.70 9.48
C GLU A 74 -23.75 -15.40 9.86
N GLU A 75 -23.13 -15.34 11.04
CA GLU A 75 -22.36 -14.19 11.51
C GLU A 75 -21.03 -14.05 10.75
N ILE A 76 -20.37 -15.17 10.44
CA ILE A 76 -19.16 -15.18 9.60
C ILE A 76 -19.49 -14.64 8.21
N LYS A 77 -20.60 -15.10 7.61
CA LYS A 77 -21.02 -14.62 6.30
C LYS A 77 -21.31 -13.12 6.30
N LYS A 78 -22.03 -12.63 7.32
CA LYS A 78 -22.29 -11.19 7.47
C LYS A 78 -21.00 -10.39 7.63
N TRP A 79 -20.03 -10.91 8.38
CA TRP A 79 -18.73 -10.28 8.53
C TRP A 79 -17.96 -10.21 7.20
N GLU A 80 -18.00 -11.26 6.38
CA GLU A 80 -17.40 -11.26 5.04
C GLU A 80 -18.08 -10.24 4.12
N GLU A 81 -19.41 -10.18 4.12
CA GLU A 81 -20.19 -9.19 3.34
C GLU A 81 -19.88 -7.74 3.77
N ASP A 82 -19.81 -7.48 5.08
CA ASP A 82 -19.44 -6.16 5.62
C ASP A 82 -17.99 -5.79 5.24
N LYS A 83 -17.07 -6.75 5.25
CA LYS A 83 -15.68 -6.55 4.81
C LYS A 83 -15.59 -6.26 3.32
N GLU A 84 -16.31 -6.99 2.47
CA GLU A 84 -16.35 -6.74 1.03
C GLU A 84 -16.93 -5.37 0.70
N LYS A 85 -17.99 -4.97 1.41
CA LYS A 85 -18.57 -3.64 1.27
C LYS A 85 -17.54 -2.56 1.64
N ARG A 86 -16.86 -2.70 2.77
CA ARG A 86 -15.81 -1.75 3.18
C ARG A 86 -14.69 -1.64 2.15
N ILE A 87 -14.22 -2.77 1.60
CA ILE A 87 -13.20 -2.78 0.54
C ILE A 87 -13.70 -2.04 -0.71
N THR A 88 -14.97 -2.19 -1.05
CA THR A 88 -15.57 -1.50 -2.20
C THR A 88 -15.60 0.02 -1.96
N ASP A 89 -16.06 0.44 -0.78
CA ASP A 89 -16.09 1.86 -0.40
C ASP A 89 -14.68 2.47 -0.38
N GLU A 90 -13.68 1.76 0.16
CA GLU A 90 -12.27 2.19 0.18
C GLU A 90 -11.66 2.31 -1.23
N LYS A 91 -12.01 1.40 -2.14
CA LYS A 91 -11.60 1.47 -3.55
C LYS A 91 -12.21 2.67 -4.26
N GLU A 92 -13.50 2.88 -4.08
CA GLU A 92 -14.21 4.02 -4.67
C GLU A 92 -13.64 5.33 -4.14
N GLU A 93 -13.37 5.44 -2.84
CA GLU A 93 -12.73 6.61 -2.27
C GLU A 93 -11.33 6.83 -2.86
N THR A 94 -10.53 5.78 -2.98
CA THR A 94 -9.16 5.92 -3.50
C THR A 94 -9.13 6.34 -4.97
N LEU A 95 -10.11 5.89 -5.77
CA LEU A 95 -10.25 6.27 -7.18
C LEU A 95 -10.83 7.67 -7.37
N ASN A 96 -11.81 8.06 -6.55
CA ASN A 96 -12.56 9.31 -6.74
C ASN A 96 -11.97 10.51 -6.00
N SER A 97 -11.14 10.28 -4.98
CA SER A 97 -10.43 11.34 -4.27
C SER A 97 -8.98 11.39 -4.73
N SER A 98 -8.57 12.57 -5.16
CA SER A 98 -7.16 12.86 -5.34
C SER A 98 -6.42 12.85 -4.00
N LYS A 99 -5.12 12.53 -4.04
CA LYS A 99 -4.21 12.44 -2.91
C LYS A 99 -3.02 13.35 -3.15
N ARG A 100 -2.50 13.96 -2.09
CA ARG A 100 -1.34 14.85 -2.16
C ARG A 100 -0.12 14.17 -1.54
N ILE A 101 1.06 14.75 -1.78
CA ILE A 101 2.27 14.39 -1.06
C ILE A 101 2.02 14.34 0.47
N GLY A 102 2.56 13.34 1.15
CA GLY A 102 2.42 13.15 2.60
C GLY A 102 1.08 12.55 3.05
N ALA A 103 0.12 12.37 2.13
CA ALA A 103 -1.12 11.68 2.45
C ALA A 103 -0.85 10.24 2.92
N LYS A 104 -1.43 9.84 4.05
CA LYS A 104 -1.30 8.48 4.59
C LYS A 104 -2.23 7.52 3.86
N MET A 105 -1.71 6.38 3.45
CA MET A 105 -2.44 5.35 2.73
C MET A 105 -2.04 3.94 3.20
N TYR A 106 -2.94 3.00 3.00
CA TYR A 106 -2.68 1.58 3.17
C TYR A 106 -2.63 0.86 1.81
N VAL A 107 -1.73 -0.12 1.72
CA VAL A 107 -1.76 -1.15 0.68
C VAL A 107 -2.28 -2.43 1.31
N HIS A 108 -3.40 -2.92 0.80
CA HIS A 108 -3.94 -4.22 1.19
C HIS A 108 -3.52 -5.27 0.18
N GLY A 109 -3.28 -6.49 0.65
CA GLY A 109 -2.73 -7.54 -0.19
C GLY A 109 -2.58 -8.87 0.51
N LYS A 110 -1.74 -9.73 -0.04
CA LYS A 110 -1.41 -11.04 0.53
C LYS A 110 0.09 -11.25 0.51
N ASN A 111 0.54 -12.04 1.48
CA ASN A 111 1.93 -12.45 1.64
C ASN A 111 2.87 -11.26 1.83
N PHE A 112 2.50 -10.21 2.54
CA PHE A 112 3.52 -9.25 2.96
C PHE A 112 4.40 -9.87 4.05
N ILE A 113 5.68 -9.53 4.04
CA ILE A 113 6.63 -9.96 5.07
C ILE A 113 7.36 -8.77 5.65
N LYS A 114 7.67 -8.84 6.94
CA LYS A 114 8.51 -7.87 7.62
C LYS A 114 9.95 -8.05 7.15
N ALA A 115 10.32 -7.36 6.09
CA ALA A 115 11.63 -7.48 5.43
C ALA A 115 12.55 -6.26 5.68
N GLY A 116 12.25 -5.44 6.68
CA GLY A 116 12.97 -4.18 6.91
C GLY A 116 12.99 -3.32 5.64
N ASN A 117 14.18 -2.86 5.25
CA ASN A 117 14.37 -2.03 4.05
C ASN A 117 14.30 -2.82 2.73
N ASN A 118 14.10 -4.13 2.76
CA ASN A 118 13.97 -4.90 1.52
C ASN A 118 12.55 -4.84 0.93
N LEU A 119 11.55 -4.43 1.72
CA LEU A 119 10.21 -4.22 1.20
C LEU A 119 10.14 -2.83 0.57
N VAL A 120 9.74 -2.76 -0.70
CA VAL A 120 9.73 -1.52 -1.48
C VAL A 120 8.37 -1.37 -2.17
N LEU A 121 7.79 -0.19 -2.07
CA LEU A 121 6.69 0.27 -2.92
C LEU A 121 7.25 1.18 -4.01
N LYS A 122 6.96 0.88 -5.26
CA LYS A 122 7.29 1.72 -6.40
C LYS A 122 6.04 2.44 -6.89
N PHE A 123 6.16 3.74 -7.02
CA PHE A 123 5.15 4.65 -7.54
C PHE A 123 5.59 5.05 -8.94
N THR A 124 4.79 4.77 -9.95
CA THR A 124 5.12 5.07 -11.35
C THR A 124 4.11 6.07 -11.90
N LEU A 125 4.62 7.16 -12.46
CA LEU A 125 3.87 8.16 -13.22
C LEU A 125 4.62 8.42 -14.52
N ASP A 126 3.98 8.09 -15.65
CA ASP A 126 4.56 8.09 -16.98
C ASP A 126 5.91 7.33 -17.04
N THR A 127 7.02 8.05 -17.14
CA THR A 127 8.38 7.50 -17.24
C THR A 127 9.17 7.61 -15.95
N LYS A 128 8.63 8.28 -14.93
CA LYS A 128 9.29 8.45 -13.65
C LYS A 128 8.75 7.50 -12.62
N SER A 129 9.62 7.16 -11.68
CA SER A 129 9.25 6.38 -10.52
C SER A 129 9.88 6.91 -9.25
N ALA A 130 9.10 6.87 -8.17
CA ALA A 130 9.57 7.06 -6.80
C ALA A 130 9.48 5.74 -6.04
N GLU A 131 10.41 5.49 -5.13
CA GLU A 131 10.42 4.30 -4.29
C GLU A 131 10.33 4.68 -2.82
N VAL A 132 9.48 3.98 -2.08
CA VAL A 132 9.25 4.19 -0.64
C VAL A 132 9.36 2.85 0.08
N HIS A 133 9.94 2.88 1.28
CA HIS A 133 9.90 1.74 2.20
C HIS A 133 8.61 1.83 3.01
N PRO A 134 7.65 0.92 2.82
CA PRO A 134 6.42 0.95 3.57
C PRO A 134 6.62 0.49 5.01
N ILE A 135 5.73 0.93 5.88
CA ILE A 135 5.61 0.45 7.25
C ILE A 135 4.85 -0.86 7.20
N PHE A 136 5.47 -1.93 7.69
CA PHE A 136 4.81 -3.23 7.83
C PHE A 136 3.77 -3.18 8.95
N LYS A 137 2.50 -3.42 8.61
CA LYS A 137 1.41 -3.53 9.59
C LYS A 137 1.13 -4.99 9.96
N ASN A 138 0.97 -5.83 8.94
CA ASN A 138 0.89 -7.28 9.06
C ASN A 138 1.05 -7.93 7.67
N SER A 139 0.82 -9.24 7.57
CA SER A 139 0.96 -9.98 6.30
C SER A 139 -0.05 -9.63 5.21
N GLU A 140 -1.07 -8.82 5.52
CA GLU A 140 -2.13 -8.40 4.59
C GLU A 140 -2.20 -6.87 4.40
N LYS A 141 -1.43 -6.10 5.18
CA LYS A 141 -1.49 -4.63 5.20
C LYS A 141 -0.11 -4.01 5.32
N LEU A 142 0.14 -2.99 4.50
CA LEU A 142 1.28 -2.09 4.58
C LEU A 142 0.79 -0.64 4.67
N ALA A 143 1.53 0.22 5.35
CA ALA A 143 1.29 1.65 5.44
C ALA A 143 2.37 2.44 4.67
N PHE A 144 1.98 3.56 4.06
CA PHE A 144 2.93 4.47 3.43
C PHE A 144 2.39 5.90 3.41
N GLU A 145 3.29 6.85 3.20
CA GLU A 145 2.95 8.24 2.88
C GLU A 145 3.20 8.45 1.39
N VAL A 146 2.26 9.10 0.71
CA VAL A 146 2.36 9.39 -0.74
C VAL A 146 3.64 10.20 -0.97
N PRO A 147 4.58 9.68 -1.80
CA PRO A 147 5.84 10.36 -2.02
C PRO A 147 5.67 11.61 -2.87
N ASP A 148 6.73 12.41 -2.90
CA ASP A 148 6.92 13.42 -3.93
C ASP A 148 7.21 12.73 -5.28
N MET A 149 6.38 13.00 -6.29
CA MET A 149 6.62 12.47 -7.64
C MET A 149 7.51 13.40 -8.49
N GLY A 150 7.81 14.62 -8.02
CA GLY A 150 8.67 15.59 -8.69
C GLY A 150 7.95 16.84 -9.20
N GLU A 151 8.72 17.92 -9.41
CA GLU A 151 8.20 19.25 -9.82
C GLU A 151 7.95 19.38 -11.32
N GLU A 152 8.53 18.49 -12.13
CA GLU A 152 8.38 18.47 -13.58
C GLU A 152 6.97 18.17 -14.08
N PHE A 153 6.10 17.64 -13.21
CA PHE A 153 4.72 17.34 -13.56
C PHE A 153 3.86 18.60 -13.48
N GLU A 154 2.99 18.78 -14.47
CA GLU A 154 2.05 19.91 -14.51
C GLU A 154 1.14 19.90 -13.27
N VAL A 155 0.74 21.09 -12.81
CA VAL A 155 -0.24 21.23 -11.74
C VAL A 155 -1.57 20.61 -12.19
N GLY A 156 -2.12 19.68 -11.40
CA GLY A 156 -3.35 18.99 -11.72
C GLY A 156 -3.40 17.54 -11.26
N LEU A 157 -4.41 16.82 -11.77
CA LEU A 157 -4.68 15.44 -11.43
C LEU A 157 -3.92 14.49 -12.35
N HIS A 158 -3.24 13.53 -11.74
CA HIS A 158 -2.42 12.51 -12.39
C HIS A 158 -2.78 11.13 -11.85
N THR A 159 -2.61 10.09 -12.66
CA THR A 159 -2.84 8.70 -12.21
C THR A 159 -1.50 8.04 -11.89
N VAL A 160 -1.31 7.64 -10.63
CA VAL A 160 -0.08 6.99 -10.16
C VAL A 160 -0.34 5.51 -9.96
N THR A 161 0.55 4.67 -10.49
CA THR A 161 0.53 3.21 -10.29
C THR A 161 1.45 2.81 -9.15
N VAL A 162 0.97 1.96 -8.25
CA VAL A 162 1.67 1.44 -7.08
C VAL A 162 1.93 -0.05 -7.26
N GLU A 163 3.19 -0.45 -7.13
CA GLU A 163 3.64 -1.83 -7.19
C GLU A 163 4.49 -2.17 -5.97
N ALA A 164 4.51 -3.42 -5.53
CA ALA A 164 5.30 -3.86 -4.37
C ALA A 164 6.38 -4.87 -4.75
N SER A 165 7.50 -4.86 -4.05
CA SER A 165 8.59 -5.82 -4.22
C SER A 165 9.25 -6.16 -2.87
N VAL A 166 9.71 -7.41 -2.73
CA VAL A 166 10.69 -7.79 -1.69
C VAL A 166 12.04 -7.94 -2.37
N ASN A 167 12.87 -6.90 -2.32
CA ASN A 167 14.23 -6.73 -2.87
C ASN A 167 14.37 -5.69 -3.99
N GLY A 168 13.28 -5.06 -4.44
CA GLY A 168 13.32 -4.04 -5.51
C GLY A 168 13.63 -4.59 -6.91
N GLN A 169 13.66 -5.91 -7.11
CA GLN A 169 13.97 -6.53 -8.40
C GLN A 169 12.72 -7.04 -9.11
N ASN A 170 11.81 -7.68 -8.35
CA ASN A 170 10.56 -8.23 -8.90
C ASN A 170 9.37 -7.52 -8.28
N PHE A 171 8.74 -6.66 -9.07
CA PHE A 171 7.53 -5.95 -8.67
C PHE A 171 6.28 -6.78 -9.01
N THR A 172 5.22 -6.58 -8.23
CA THR A 172 3.90 -7.19 -8.49
C THR A 172 3.40 -6.83 -9.88
N SER A 173 2.97 -7.83 -10.66
CA SER A 173 2.48 -7.62 -12.04
C SER A 173 1.13 -6.88 -12.14
N ASN A 174 0.38 -6.80 -11.03
CA ASN A 174 -0.93 -6.17 -10.96
C ASN A 174 -0.87 -4.94 -10.02
N GLY A 175 -0.20 -3.88 -10.47
CA GLY A 175 -0.17 -2.61 -9.74
C GLY A 175 -1.57 -2.04 -9.52
N GLN A 176 -1.73 -1.26 -8.45
CA GLN A 176 -2.97 -0.53 -8.14
C GLN A 176 -2.78 0.95 -8.41
N THR A 177 -3.83 1.65 -8.84
CA THR A 177 -3.75 3.07 -9.19
C THR A 177 -4.53 3.97 -8.24
N PHE A 178 -4.05 5.20 -8.05
CA PHE A 178 -4.81 6.26 -7.38
C PHE A 178 -4.59 7.61 -8.07
N GLN A 179 -5.48 8.58 -7.78
CA GLN A 179 -5.35 9.94 -8.30
C GLN A 179 -4.40 10.76 -7.41
N TRP A 180 -3.33 11.29 -7.97
CA TRP A 180 -2.40 12.22 -7.32
C TRP A 180 -2.67 13.65 -7.79
N ASN A 181 -2.78 14.61 -6.87
CA ASN A 181 -2.96 16.03 -7.20
C ASN A 181 -1.65 16.77 -6.99
N GLN A 182 -1.01 17.17 -8.08
CA GLN A 182 0.16 18.05 -8.06
C GLN A 182 -0.30 19.50 -7.89
N ILE A 183 0.27 20.19 -6.91
CA ILE A 183 -0.02 21.59 -6.62
C ILE A 183 1.23 22.43 -6.79
N ASP A 184 1.06 23.72 -7.09
CA ASP A 184 2.17 24.67 -7.12
C ASP A 184 2.77 24.79 -5.70
N ARG A 185 4.07 24.53 -5.57
CA ARG A 185 4.79 24.64 -4.29
C ARG A 185 4.89 26.08 -3.78
N ASN A 186 4.67 27.05 -4.66
CA ASN A 186 4.68 28.46 -4.32
C ASN A 186 3.31 28.97 -3.83
N MET A 187 2.27 28.12 -3.80
CA MET A 187 0.98 28.51 -3.21
C MET A 187 1.15 28.83 -1.74
N SER A 188 0.49 29.91 -1.32
CA SER A 188 0.39 30.26 0.09
C SER A 188 -0.48 29.27 0.88
N GLU A 189 -0.29 29.20 2.19
CA GLU A 189 -1.12 28.37 3.09
C GLU A 189 -2.62 28.71 2.98
N GLU A 190 -2.96 29.99 2.74
CA GLU A 190 -4.35 30.43 2.56
C GLU A 190 -4.97 29.89 1.27
N GLU A 191 -4.21 29.87 0.17
CA GLU A 191 -4.65 29.30 -1.11
C GLU A 191 -4.78 27.78 -1.02
N LEU A 192 -3.83 27.13 -0.34
CA LEU A 192 -3.84 25.69 -0.11
C LEU A 192 -5.06 25.28 0.73
N LYS A 193 -5.39 26.06 1.76
CA LYS A 193 -6.60 25.85 2.59
C LYS A 193 -7.88 26.06 1.80
N LYS A 194 -7.98 27.11 0.96
CA LYS A 194 -9.15 27.33 0.09
C LYS A 194 -9.36 26.18 -0.88
N LEU A 195 -8.27 25.61 -1.40
CA LEU A 195 -8.32 24.48 -2.32
C LEU A 195 -8.78 23.21 -1.59
N MET A 196 -8.30 22.97 -0.37
CA MET A 196 -8.79 21.86 0.49
C MET A 196 -10.28 22.01 0.82
N GLU A 197 -10.73 23.20 1.25
CA GLU A 197 -12.14 23.45 1.55
C GLU A 197 -13.04 23.29 0.30
N ALA A 198 -12.52 23.64 -0.88
CA ALA A 198 -13.24 23.44 -2.15
C ALA A 198 -13.36 21.96 -2.52
N GLU A 199 -12.30 21.17 -2.33
CA GLU A 199 -12.30 19.72 -2.54
C GLU A 199 -13.26 19.01 -1.57
N GLU A 200 -13.29 19.38 -0.29
CA GLU A 200 -14.25 18.85 0.68
C GLU A 200 -15.70 19.20 0.33
N LYS A 201 -15.96 20.45 -0.08
CA LYS A 201 -17.30 20.89 -0.53
C LYS A 201 -17.74 20.18 -1.82
N ALA A 202 -16.81 19.82 -2.69
CA ALA A 202 -17.10 19.05 -3.91
C ALA A 202 -17.50 17.60 -3.56
N LYS A 203 -16.80 16.96 -2.61
CA LYS A 203 -17.15 15.62 -2.10
C LYS A 203 -18.54 15.60 -1.46
N GLY A 204 -18.89 16.62 -0.66
CA GLY A 204 -20.20 16.73 0.00
C GLY A 204 -21.41 16.95 -0.94
N LYS A 205 -21.20 17.34 -2.20
CA LYS A 205 -22.28 17.54 -3.18
C LYS A 205 -22.55 16.32 -4.08
N GLY A 206 -21.70 15.29 -4.06
CA GLY A 206 -21.84 14.08 -4.86
C GLY A 206 -22.78 13.01 -4.27
N GLY A 207 -23.10 13.08 -2.98
CA GLY A 207 -23.87 12.05 -2.26
C GLY A 207 -25.41 12.15 -2.33
N LYS A 208 -25.96 12.93 -3.26
CA LYS A 208 -27.41 12.95 -3.53
C LYS A 208 -27.68 12.60 -4.99
N LYS A 209 -27.71 11.31 -5.28
CA LYS A 209 -28.51 10.75 -6.38
C LYS A 209 -29.18 9.48 -5.90
#